data_AF-A0A4U7JCM2-F1
#
_entry.id   AF-A0A4U7JCM2-F1
#
_cell.length_a   1.000
_cell.length_b   1.000
_cell.length_c   1.000
_cell.angle_alpha   90.00
_cell.angle_beta   90.00
_cell.angle_gamma   90.00
#
_symmetry.space_group_name_H-M   'P 1'
#
loop_
_entity.id
_entity.type
_entity.pdbx_description
1 polymer ?
#
loop_
_entity_poly.entity_id
_entity_poly.type
_entity_poly.pdbx_seq_one_letter_code
_entity_poly.pdbx_strand_id
1 'polypeptide(L)'
;MDLIKSYSLVKSQYGYDLVLYFEAGNMDTEFAGDFGELDKDNSSLNQNIIQSIYEKFPDIEINTVKVMIDSVLLSSFVMTPSPSINISNIT
;
A
#
# COMPACT_ATOMS: atom_id res chain seq x y z
N MET A 1 0.50 13.18 -4.43
CA MET A 1 0.44 11.80 -4.96
C MET A 1 0.80 11.78 -6.45
N ASP A 2 1.87 12.46 -6.86
CA ASP A 2 2.26 12.55 -8.29
C ASP A 2 3.10 11.34 -8.74
N LEU A 3 3.39 10.39 -7.84
CA LEU A 3 4.22 9.21 -8.12
C LEU A 3 3.46 8.04 -8.76
N ILE A 4 2.16 7.92 -8.50
CA ILE A 4 1.34 6.81 -8.99
C ILE A 4 0.93 7.13 -10.42
N LYS A 5 1.54 6.43 -11.39
CA LYS A 5 1.21 6.56 -12.81
C LYS A 5 -0.22 6.12 -13.09
N SER A 6 -0.60 4.97 -12.54
CA SER A 6 -1.94 4.42 -12.71
C SER A 6 -2.24 3.37 -11.62
N TYR A 7 -3.49 2.95 -11.54
CA TYR A 7 -3.92 1.91 -10.63
C TYR A 7 -4.98 1.01 -11.27
N SER A 8 -5.09 -0.22 -10.75
CA SER A 8 -6.16 -1.15 -11.10
C SER A 8 -6.80 -1.72 -9.84
N LEU A 9 -8.13 -1.72 -9.79
CA LEU A 9 -8.92 -2.40 -8.77
C LEU A 9 -9.36 -3.76 -9.32
N VAL A 10 -8.84 -4.83 -8.74
CA VAL A 10 -9.17 -6.20 -9.14
C VAL A 10 -10.12 -6.77 -8.08
N LYS A 11 -11.36 -7.10 -8.48
CA LYS A 11 -12.34 -7.65 -7.54
C LYS A 11 -11.86 -8.98 -6.97
N SER A 12 -11.85 -9.09 -5.64
CA SER A 12 -11.57 -10.32 -4.89
C SER A 12 -12.78 -10.76 -4.08
N GLN A 13 -12.67 -11.88 -3.34
CA GLN A 13 -13.80 -12.49 -2.64
C GLN A 13 -14.44 -11.56 -1.59
N TYR A 14 -13.64 -10.69 -0.97
CA TYR A 14 -14.03 -9.84 0.15
C TYR A 14 -13.78 -8.34 -0.12
N GLY A 15 -13.73 -7.91 -1.38
CA GLY A 15 -13.41 -6.52 -1.72
C GLY A 15 -12.56 -6.43 -2.99
N TYR A 16 -11.47 -5.66 -2.92
CA TYR A 16 -10.57 -5.43 -4.05
C TYR A 16 -9.11 -5.62 -3.68
N ASP A 17 -8.34 -6.16 -4.62
CA ASP A 17 -6.90 -6.07 -4.62
C ASP A 17 -6.53 -4.83 -5.46
N LEU A 18 -5.77 -3.93 -4.84
CA LEU A 18 -5.29 -2.71 -5.47
C LEU A 18 -3.89 -2.94 -6.05
N VAL A 19 -3.75 -2.74 -7.36
CA VAL A 19 -2.45 -2.74 -8.03
C VAL A 19 -2.07 -1.29 -8.33
N LEU A 20 -0.95 -0.83 -7.78
CA LEU A 20 -0.36 0.47 -8.01
C LEU A 20 0.79 0.33 -9.00
N TYR A 21 0.78 1.14 -10.07
CA TYR A 21 1.83 1.18 -11.07
C TYR A 21 2.64 2.47 -10.94
N PHE A 22 3.95 2.32 -10.82
CA PHE A 22 4.92 3.40 -10.76
C PHE A 22 5.79 3.41 -12.02
N GLU A 23 6.30 4.59 -12.39
CA GLU A 23 7.34 4.69 -13.41
C GLU A 23 8.71 4.50 -12.76
N ALA A 24 9.59 3.72 -13.39
CA ALA A 24 10.93 3.43 -12.88
C ALA A 24 11.70 4.71 -12.50
N GLY A 25 11.60 5.77 -13.31
CA GLY A 25 12.28 7.04 -13.06
C GLY A 25 11.81 7.82 -11.83
N ASN A 26 10.56 7.61 -11.38
CA ASN A 26 10.03 8.24 -10.17
C ASN A 26 10.31 7.40 -8.91
N MET A 27 10.61 6.11 -9.11
CA MET A 27 10.94 5.21 -8.02
C MET A 27 12.35 5.50 -7.49
N ASP A 28 13.34 5.76 -8.36
CA ASP A 28 14.73 5.99 -7.95
C ASP A 28 14.92 7.21 -7.02
N THR A 29 14.07 8.24 -7.08
CA THR A 29 14.24 9.45 -6.26
C THR A 29 13.59 9.34 -4.89
N GLU A 30 12.43 8.72 -4.80
CA GLU A 30 11.70 8.56 -3.52
C GLU A 30 12.14 7.28 -2.79
N PHE A 31 12.55 6.23 -3.52
CA PHE A 31 12.97 4.96 -2.93
C PHE A 31 14.49 4.81 -2.75
N ALA A 32 15.36 5.62 -3.37
CA ALA A 32 16.80 5.52 -3.10
C ALA A 32 17.18 5.97 -1.68
N GLY A 33 16.39 6.86 -1.07
CA GLY A 33 16.52 7.21 0.35
C GLY A 33 16.10 6.05 1.26
N ASP A 34 14.96 5.42 0.97
CA ASP A 34 14.33 4.43 1.84
C ASP A 34 14.89 3.00 1.66
N PHE A 35 15.30 2.60 0.44
CA PHE A 35 16.01 1.34 0.21
C PHE A 35 17.50 1.42 0.61
N GLY A 36 18.08 2.62 0.72
CA GLY A 36 19.45 2.78 1.26
C GLY A 36 19.55 2.41 2.75
N GLU A 37 18.43 2.52 3.47
CA GLU A 37 18.27 2.20 4.89
C GLU A 37 17.36 0.97 5.12
N LEU A 38 17.50 -0.05 4.25
CA LEU A 38 16.70 -1.29 4.22
C LEU A 38 16.50 -2.02 5.57
N ASP A 39 17.28 -1.69 6.60
CA ASP A 39 17.19 -2.29 7.93
C ASP A 39 16.36 -1.49 8.96
N LYS A 40 15.93 -0.24 8.71
CA LYS A 40 15.32 0.58 9.77
C LYS A 40 14.00 1.28 9.51
N ASP A 41 13.56 1.54 8.27
CA ASP A 41 12.36 2.39 8.08
C ASP A 41 11.43 2.05 6.91
N ASN A 42 11.26 0.77 6.57
CA ASN A 42 10.21 0.32 5.63
C ASN A 42 8.77 0.61 6.14
N SER A 43 8.61 1.08 7.37
CA SER A 43 7.34 1.44 7.99
C SER A 43 6.77 2.75 7.43
N SER A 44 7.58 3.77 7.23
CA SER A 44 7.10 5.12 6.90
C SER A 44 6.46 5.19 5.50
N LEU A 45 7.08 4.56 4.50
CA LEU A 45 6.58 4.53 3.12
C LEU A 45 5.29 3.73 2.99
N ASN A 46 5.19 2.57 3.64
CA ASN A 46 3.96 1.79 3.67
C ASN A 46 2.82 2.60 4.31
N GLN A 47 3.08 3.36 5.38
CA GLN A 47 2.08 4.23 6.01
C GLN A 47 1.63 5.36 5.08
N ASN A 48 2.54 5.99 4.34
CA ASN A 48 2.19 7.04 3.39
C ASN A 48 1.32 6.52 2.24
N ILE A 49 1.65 5.34 1.70
CA ILE A 49 0.85 4.66 0.69
C ILE A 49 -0.52 4.27 1.27
N ILE A 50 -0.55 3.71 2.47
CA ILE A 50 -1.78 3.33 3.17
C ILE A 50 -2.70 4.54 3.38
N GLN A 51 -2.16 5.65 3.88
CA GLN A 51 -2.90 6.89 4.09
C GLN A 51 -3.48 7.42 2.78
N SER A 52 -2.66 7.45 1.73
CA SER A 52 -3.07 7.87 0.39
C SER A 52 -4.19 6.99 -0.19
N ILE A 53 -4.15 5.68 0.10
CA ILE A 53 -5.20 4.74 -0.32
C ILE A 53 -6.50 5.00 0.44
N TYR A 54 -6.46 5.21 1.76
CA TYR A 54 -7.64 5.53 2.55
C TYR A 54 -8.31 6.85 2.12
N GLU A 55 -7.52 7.87 1.79
CA GLU A 55 -8.03 9.15 1.29
C GLU A 55 -8.67 9.02 -0.10
N LYS A 56 -8.10 8.18 -0.97
CA LYS A 56 -8.57 8.00 -2.34
C LYS A 56 -9.72 7.03 -2.49
N PHE A 57 -9.78 6.00 -1.62
CA PHE A 57 -10.75 4.92 -1.67
C PHE A 57 -11.47 4.75 -0.32
N PRO A 58 -12.14 5.80 0.19
CA PRO A 58 -12.71 5.79 1.54
C PRO A 58 -13.81 4.74 1.74
N ASP A 59 -14.55 4.41 0.68
CA ASP A 59 -15.72 3.49 0.73
C ASP A 59 -15.46 2.14 0.06
N ILE A 60 -14.20 1.82 -0.27
CA ILE A 60 -13.82 0.57 -0.93
C ILE A 60 -12.94 -0.26 0.01
N GLU A 61 -13.37 -1.49 0.29
CA GLU A 61 -12.58 -2.46 1.03
C GLU A 61 -11.41 -2.96 0.16
N ILE A 62 -10.21 -2.44 0.46
CA ILE A 62 -8.95 -2.88 -0.15
C ILE A 62 -8.34 -3.97 0.72
N ASN A 63 -8.20 -5.17 0.18
CA ASN A 63 -7.66 -6.34 0.89
C ASN A 63 -6.14 -6.41 0.79
N THR A 64 -5.63 -6.21 -0.41
CA THR A 64 -4.19 -6.33 -0.72
C THR A 64 -3.77 -5.18 -1.60
N VAL A 65 -2.58 -4.66 -1.36
CA VAL A 65 -1.92 -3.65 -2.20
C VAL A 65 -0.70 -4.29 -2.84
N LYS A 66 -0.57 -4.12 -4.15
CA LYS A 66 0.58 -4.58 -4.94
C LYS A 66 1.27 -3.38 -5.57
N VAL A 67 2.58 -3.27 -5.37
CA VAL A 67 3.41 -2.21 -5.93
C VAL A 67 4.18 -2.76 -7.12
N MET A 68 3.87 -2.25 -8.30
CA MET A 68 4.46 -2.64 -9.58
C MET A 68 5.30 -1.49 -10.15
N ILE A 69 6.51 -1.79 -10.64
CA ILE A 69 7.21 -0.95 -11.63
C ILE A 69 7.14 -1.66 -12.96
N ASP A 70 6.60 -0.99 -13.97
CA ASP A 70 6.36 -1.57 -15.30
C ASP A 70 5.67 -2.95 -15.17
N SER A 71 6.39 -4.04 -15.40
CA SER A 71 5.89 -5.43 -15.28
C SER A 71 6.40 -6.20 -14.06
N VAL A 72 7.18 -5.57 -13.18
CA VAL A 72 7.84 -6.20 -12.04
C VAL A 72 7.08 -5.90 -10.75
N LEU A 73 6.71 -6.94 -10.00
CA LEU A 73 6.17 -6.82 -8.65
C LEU A 73 7.31 -6.62 -7.66
N LEU A 74 7.31 -5.51 -6.94
CA LEU A 74 8.34 -5.20 -5.95
C LEU A 74 7.91 -5.49 -4.52
N SER A 75 6.65 -5.19 -4.21
CA SER A 75 6.09 -5.43 -2.89
C SER A 75 4.61 -5.75 -2.97
N SER A 76 4.15 -6.55 -2.01
CA SER A 76 2.73 -6.85 -1.81
C SER A 76 2.46 -6.92 -0.32
N PHE A 77 1.43 -6.23 0.15
CA PHE A 77 1.03 -6.25 1.55
C PHE A 77 -0.48 -6.26 1.71
N VAL A 78 -0.94 -6.87 2.80
CA VAL A 78 -2.36 -6.97 3.13
C VAL A 78 -2.76 -5.69 3.89
N MET A 79 -3.87 -5.09 3.49
CA MET A 79 -4.56 -4.08 4.29
C MET A 79 -5.50 -4.81 5.24
N THR A 80 -4.96 -5.32 6.35
CA THR A 80 -5.84 -5.77 7.43
C THR A 80 -6.41 -4.52 8.11
N PRO A 81 -7.75 -4.36 8.21
CA PRO A 81 -8.29 -3.44 9.19
C PRO A 81 -7.77 -3.93 10.54
N SER A 82 -6.98 -3.12 11.24
CA SER A 82 -6.49 -3.48 12.57
C SER A 82 -7.73 -3.81 13.42
N PRO A 83 -7.95 -5.08 13.82
CA PRO A 83 -9.08 -5.38 14.67
C PRO A 83 -8.78 -4.71 16.01
N SER A 84 -9.47 -3.62 16.30
CA SER A 84 -9.50 -3.04 17.63
C SER A 84 -10.21 -4.03 18.55
N ILE A 85 -9.45 -4.95 19.14
CA ILE A 85 -9.97 -5.86 20.16
C ILE A 85 -10.36 -5.00 21.36
N ASN A 86 -11.66 -4.74 21.51
CA ASN A 86 -12.20 -4.04 22.67
C ASN A 86 -12.24 -5.02 23.85
N ILE A 87 -11.20 -4.97 24.67
CA ILE A 87 -10.99 -5.85 25.83
C ILE A 87 -11.99 -5.59 26.97
N SER A 88 -12.87 -4.58 26.85
CA SER A 88 -13.79 -4.16 27.91
C SER A 88 -14.92 -5.16 28.18
N ASN A 89 -15.10 -6.18 27.34
CA ASN A 89 -16.20 -7.14 27.44
C ASN A 89 -15.76 -8.52 27.94
N ILE A 90 -14.51 -8.66 28.42
CA ILE A 90 -13.99 -9.89 29.03
C ILE A 90 -13.89 -9.68 30.54
N THR A 91 -15.03 -9.49 31.21
CA THR A 91 -15.19 -9.79 32.65
C THR A 91 -16.66 -9.95 33.01
#